data_AF-A0A519D730-F1
#
_entry.id   AF-A0A519D730-F1
#
_cell.length_a   1.000
_cell.length_b   1.000
_cell.length_c   1.000
_cell.angle_alpha   90.00
_cell.angle_beta   90.00
_cell.angle_gamma   90.00
#
_symmetry.space_group_name_H-M   'P 1'
#
loop_
_entity.id
_entity.type
_entity.pdbx_description
1 polymer ?
#
loop_
_entity_poly.entity_id
_entity_poly.type
_entity_poly.pdbx_seq_one_letter_code
_entity_poly.pdbx_strand_id
1 'polypeptide(L)'
;MFSLRLTERPMPTGSRDAGVLLDWLLDSMGLVRRSGGDESGALHRIMRESLLPEPLRGWDSKELGDQTGLSNTGIHHQMVKLRDCGLVTAQVDGKWH
;
A
#
# COMPACT_ATOMS: atom_id res chain seq x y z
N MET A 1 26.19 14.31 -10.51
CA MET A 1 26.52 12.94 -10.93
C MET A 1 25.80 12.00 -9.97
N PHE A 2 24.91 11.13 -10.45
CA PHE A 2 24.19 10.20 -9.57
C PHE A 2 24.86 8.82 -9.60
N SER A 3 24.84 8.14 -8.46
CA SER A 3 25.32 6.76 -8.29
C SER A 3 24.10 5.89 -7.97
N LEU A 4 23.92 4.81 -8.70
CA LEU A 4 22.80 3.89 -8.59
C LEU A 4 23.30 2.51 -8.19
N ARG A 5 22.57 1.85 -7.31
CA ARG A 5 22.79 0.45 -6.92
C ARG A 5 21.45 -0.27 -6.84
N LEU A 6 21.44 -1.51 -7.32
CA LEU A 6 20.32 -2.41 -7.08
C LEU A 6 20.28 -2.75 -5.59
N THR A 7 19.11 -2.64 -4.97
CA THR A 7 18.88 -3.11 -3.60
C THR A 7 18.14 -4.43 -3.67
N GLU A 8 18.77 -5.50 -3.22
CA GLU A 8 18.11 -6.79 -3.08
C GLU A 8 17.46 -6.90 -1.70
N ARG A 9 16.24 -7.43 -1.67
CA ARG A 9 15.54 -7.77 -0.42
C ARG A 9 15.12 -9.24 -0.47
N PRO A 10 15.68 -10.12 0.37
CA PRO A 10 15.34 -11.54 0.33
C PRO A 10 13.88 -11.73 0.74
N MET A 11 13.13 -12.49 -0.06
CA MET A 11 11.77 -12.88 0.28
C MET A 11 11.78 -13.77 1.54
N PRO A 12 10.86 -13.57 2.50
CA PRO A 12 10.78 -14.39 3.71
C PRO A 12 10.14 -15.75 3.42
N THR A 13 10.82 -16.59 2.65
CA THR A 13 10.32 -17.89 2.13
C THR A 13 9.95 -18.90 3.22
N GLY A 14 10.47 -18.75 4.44
CA GLY A 14 10.13 -19.58 5.59
C GLY A 14 8.84 -19.15 6.32
N SER A 15 8.23 -18.02 5.96
CA SER A 15 7.03 -17.50 6.63
C SER A 15 5.78 -17.74 5.80
N ARG A 16 4.69 -18.12 6.46
CA ARG A 16 3.32 -18.10 5.92
C ARG A 16 2.47 -17.02 6.59
N ASP A 17 3.06 -16.24 7.48
CA ASP A 17 2.37 -15.14 8.17
C ASP A 17 2.11 -14.01 7.17
N ALA A 18 0.82 -13.69 6.97
CA ALA A 18 0.40 -12.67 6.02
C ALA A 18 0.91 -11.27 6.38
N GLY A 19 1.10 -10.99 7.67
CA GLY A 19 1.69 -9.74 8.14
C GLY A 19 3.15 -9.61 7.74
N VAL A 20 3.95 -10.63 8.00
CA VAL A 20 5.37 -10.67 7.60
C VAL A 20 5.54 -10.55 6.09
N LEU A 21 4.70 -11.23 5.32
CA LEU A 21 4.73 -11.16 3.86
C LEU A 21 4.33 -9.77 3.35
N LEU A 22 3.33 -9.14 3.97
CA LEU A 22 2.89 -7.79 3.64
C LEU A 22 3.93 -6.73 4.03
N ASP A 23 4.53 -6.85 5.21
CA ASP A 23 5.64 -6.00 5.65
C ASP A 23 6.77 -6.05 4.61
N TRP A 24 7.17 -7.25 4.21
CA TRP A 24 8.20 -7.44 3.18
C TRP A 24 7.80 -6.82 1.84
N LEU A 25 6.55 -7.04 1.38
CA LEU A 25 6.07 -6.48 0.12
C LEU A 25 6.15 -4.94 0.15
N LEU A 26 5.56 -4.30 1.17
CA LEU A 26 5.52 -2.84 1.26
C LEU A 26 6.93 -2.25 1.42
N ASP A 27 7.78 -2.90 2.21
CA ASP A 27 9.17 -2.49 2.37
C ASP A 27 9.96 -2.64 1.05
N SER A 28 9.74 -3.72 0.29
CA SER A 28 10.36 -3.93 -1.04
C SER A 28 9.99 -2.83 -2.05
N MET A 29 8.77 -2.29 -1.95
CA MET A 29 8.29 -1.18 -2.77
C MET A 29 8.67 0.20 -2.21
N GLY A 30 9.43 0.26 -1.12
CA GLY A 30 9.86 1.52 -0.50
C GLY A 30 8.75 2.29 0.23
N LEU A 31 7.64 1.61 0.55
CA LEU A 31 6.45 2.22 1.16
C LEU A 31 6.54 2.31 2.69
N VAL A 32 7.39 1.49 3.32
CA VAL A 32 7.64 1.53 4.75
C VAL A 32 8.78 2.52 5.03
N ARG A 33 8.45 3.70 5.57
CA ARG A 33 9.46 4.64 6.09
C ARG A 33 9.77 4.32 7.54
N ARG A 34 11.07 4.30 7.90
CA ARG A 34 11.58 4.18 9.28
C ARG A 34 11.30 5.40 10.18
N SER A 35 10.28 6.21 9.89
CA SER A 35 9.91 7.36 10.71
C SER A 35 8.67 6.97 11.51
N GLY A 36 8.75 7.07 12.84
CA GLY A 36 7.78 6.50 13.80
C GLY A 36 6.40 7.15 13.81
N GLY A 37 5.70 7.11 12.68
CA GLY A 37 4.29 7.48 12.54
C GLY A 37 3.43 6.29 12.10
N ASP A 38 2.12 6.42 12.30
CA ASP A 38 1.07 5.43 12.00
C ASP A 38 0.88 5.12 10.49
N GLU A 39 1.76 5.62 9.62
CA GLU A 39 1.65 5.48 8.16
C GLU A 39 1.77 4.02 7.69
N SER A 40 2.62 3.23 8.35
CA SER A 40 2.67 1.78 8.09
C SER A 40 1.34 1.13 8.45
N GLY A 41 0.66 1.60 9.50
CA GLY A 41 -0.65 1.11 9.93
C GLY A 41 -1.72 1.31 8.88
N ALA A 42 -1.80 2.50 8.28
CA ALA A 42 -2.82 2.81 7.28
C ALA A 42 -2.68 1.96 6.00
N LEU A 43 -1.47 1.81 5.45
CA LEU A 43 -1.24 0.95 4.29
C LEU A 43 -1.52 -0.51 4.61
N HIS A 44 -1.05 -0.98 5.77
CA HIS A 44 -1.34 -2.34 6.23
C HIS A 44 -2.83 -2.60 6.33
N ARG A 45 -3.57 -1.64 6.88
CA ARG A 45 -5.01 -1.75 7.04
C ARG A 45 -5.72 -1.86 5.69
N ILE A 46 -5.46 -0.95 4.77
CA ILE A 46 -6.03 -0.98 3.41
C ILE A 46 -5.71 -2.29 2.69
N MET A 47 -4.45 -2.74 2.76
CA MET A 47 -4.04 -3.97 2.10
C MET A 47 -4.71 -5.20 2.72
N ARG A 48 -4.71 -5.34 4.06
CA ARG A 48 -5.26 -6.54 4.72
C ARG A 48 -6.78 -6.60 4.76
N GLU A 49 -7.45 -5.46 4.87
CA GLU A 49 -8.89 -5.40 5.11
C GLU A 49 -9.69 -5.18 3.82
N SER A 50 -9.04 -4.73 2.73
CA SER A 50 -9.72 -4.44 1.46
C SER A 50 -9.06 -5.11 0.25
N LEU A 51 -7.82 -4.75 -0.08
CA LEU A 51 -7.23 -5.12 -1.38
C LEU A 51 -6.82 -6.60 -1.47
N LEU A 52 -6.20 -7.17 -0.43
CA LEU A 52 -5.77 -8.56 -0.45
C LEU A 52 -6.92 -9.58 -0.29
N PRO A 53 -7.97 -9.32 0.52
CA PRO A 53 -9.15 -10.18 0.56
C PRO A 53 -9.91 -10.24 -0.77
N GLU A 54 -10.03 -9.11 -1.47
CA GLU A 54 -10.79 -9.00 -2.72
C GLU A 54 -9.95 -8.34 -3.84
N PRO A 55 -8.89 -9.01 -4.34
CA PRO A 55 -7.90 -8.38 -5.22
C PRO A 55 -8.39 -8.02 -6.62
N LEU A 56 -9.52 -8.58 -7.04
CA LEU A 56 -10.13 -8.32 -8.34
C LEU A 56 -11.30 -7.31 -8.26
N ARG A 57 -11.68 -6.91 -7.05
CA ARG A 57 -12.75 -5.95 -6.82
C ARG A 57 -12.20 -4.53 -6.96
N GLY A 58 -12.92 -3.67 -7.67
CA GLY A 58 -12.68 -2.23 -7.63
C GLY A 58 -13.18 -1.64 -6.32
N TRP A 59 -12.41 -0.72 -5.74
CA TRP A 59 -12.74 -0.04 -4.49
C TRP A 59 -12.78 1.46 -4.72
N ASP A 60 -13.85 2.13 -4.25
CA ASP A 60 -13.87 3.59 -4.17
C ASP A 60 -13.40 4.10 -2.79
N SER A 61 -13.10 5.40 -2.69
CA SER A 61 -12.58 5.99 -1.45
C SER A 61 -13.56 5.91 -0.28
N LYS A 62 -14.86 5.87 -0.55
CA LYS A 62 -15.88 5.77 0.51
C LYS A 62 -15.91 4.34 1.05
N GLU A 63 -15.94 3.34 0.18
CA GLU A 63 -15.88 1.93 0.57
C GLU A 63 -14.60 1.62 1.36
N LEU A 64 -13.45 2.15 0.93
CA LEU A 64 -12.21 2.03 1.69
C LEU A 64 -12.31 2.71 3.07
N GLY A 65 -12.98 3.85 3.16
CA GLY A 65 -13.21 4.56 4.43
C GLY A 65 -14.08 3.77 5.39
N ASP A 66 -15.18 3.23 4.87
CA ASP A 66 -16.12 2.41 5.63
C ASP A 66 -15.46 1.11 6.10
N GLN A 67 -14.63 0.48 5.26
CA GLN A 67 -13.96 -0.79 5.58
C GLN A 67 -12.78 -0.62 6.56
N THR A 68 -11.99 0.44 6.43
CA THR A 68 -10.73 0.61 7.19
C THR A 68 -10.83 1.63 8.34
N GLY A 69 -11.93 2.38 8.41
CA GLY A 69 -12.11 3.50 9.34
C GLY A 69 -11.15 4.67 9.10
N LEU A 70 -10.45 4.71 7.97
CA LEU A 70 -9.55 5.80 7.60
C LEU A 70 -10.34 6.98 7.04
N SER A 71 -9.82 8.20 7.24
CA SER A 71 -10.37 9.38 6.60
C SER A 71 -10.14 9.36 5.09
N ASN A 72 -10.99 10.05 4.34
CA ASN A 72 -10.84 10.19 2.89
C ASN A 72 -9.47 10.76 2.49
N THR A 73 -8.95 11.74 3.25
CA THR A 73 -7.59 12.28 3.05
C THR A 73 -6.51 11.23 3.32
N GLY A 74 -6.66 10.43 4.37
CA GLY A 74 -5.75 9.34 4.69
C GLY A 74 -5.70 8.29 3.57
N ILE A 75 -6.86 7.93 3.04
CA ILE A 75 -6.99 6.99 1.91
C ILE A 75 -6.34 7.55 0.66
N HIS A 76 -6.70 8.77 0.27
CA HIS A 76 -6.13 9.41 -0.92
C HIS A 76 -4.59 9.43 -0.86
N HIS A 77 -4.02 9.81 0.29
CA HIS A 77 -2.58 9.80 0.49
C HIS A 77 -1.95 8.41 0.28
N GLN A 78 -2.58 7.35 0.80
CA GLN A 78 -2.08 5.99 0.61
C GLN A 78 -2.28 5.49 -0.84
N MET A 79 -3.37 5.85 -1.50
CA MET A 79 -3.64 5.47 -2.89
C MET A 79 -2.60 6.05 -3.85
N VAL A 80 -2.18 7.29 -3.63
CA VAL A 80 -1.09 7.91 -4.41
C VAL A 80 0.19 7.07 -4.29
N LYS A 81 0.59 6.69 -3.07
CA LYS A 81 1.80 5.87 -2.85
C LYS A 81 1.72 4.50 -3.53
N LEU A 82 0.59 3.79 -3.37
CA LEU A 82 0.39 2.46 -3.97
C LEU A 82 0.37 2.52 -5.50
N ARG A 83 -0.18 3.60 -6.07
CA ARG A 83 -0.19 3.82 -7.51
C ARG A 83 1.22 4.15 -8.03
N ASP A 84 1.93 5.02 -7.33
CA ASP A 84 3.27 5.48 -7.75
C ASP A 84 4.31 4.34 -7.71
N CYS A 85 4.13 3.35 -6.82
CA CYS A 85 4.94 2.13 -6.82
C CYS A 85 4.40 1.04 -7.76
N GLY A 86 3.25 1.23 -8.41
CA GLY A 86 2.68 0.30 -9.38
C GLY A 86 1.95 -0.92 -8.79
N LEU A 87 1.58 -0.89 -7.50
CA LEU A 87 0.79 -1.98 -6.88
C LEU A 87 -0.70 -1.90 -7.22
N VAL A 88 -1.23 -0.70 -7.47
CA VAL A 88 -2.63 -0.49 -7.85
C VAL A 88 -2.72 0.40 -9.07
N THR A 89 -3.81 0.25 -9.81
CA THR A 89 -4.20 1.18 -10.87
C THR A 89 -5.49 1.90 -10.44
N ALA A 90 -5.64 3.14 -10.85
CA ALA A 90 -6.84 3.92 -10.59
C ALA A 90 -7.46 4.31 -11.94
N GLN A 91 -8.74 3.99 -12.12
CA GLN A 91 -9.55 4.61 -13.16
C GLN A 91 -10.38 5.71 -12.50
N VAL A 92 -10.22 6.93 -12.99
CA VAL A 92 -10.96 8.10 -12.52
C VAL A 92 -11.81 8.58 -13.68
N ASP A 93 -13.12 8.62 -13.51
CA ASP A 93 -14.00 9.37 -14.40
C ASP A 93 -13.79 10.87 -14.13
N GLY A 94 -12.71 11.44 -14.70
CA GLY A 94 -12.34 12.85 -14.55
C GLY A 94 -10.86 13.10 -14.23
N LYS A 95 -10.48 14.37 -14.00
CA LYS A 95 -9.10 14.75 -13.65
C LYS A 95 -8.85 14.55 -12.16
N TRP A 96 -7.82 13.76 -11.83
CA TRP A 96 -7.17 13.80 -10.52
C TRP A 96 -6.31 15.09 -10.45
N HIS A 97 -6.56 15.93 -9.45
CA HIS A 97 -5.80 17.14 -9.17
C HIS A 97 -5.07 17.02 -7.84
#